data_AF-A0A926U1H0-F1
#
_entry.id   AF-A0A926U1H0-F1
#
_cell.length_a   1.000
_cell.length_b   1.000
_cell.length_c   1.000
_cell.angle_alpha   90.00
_cell.angle_beta   90.00
_cell.angle_gamma   90.00
#
_symmetry.space_group_name_H-M   'P 1'
#
loop_
_entity.id
_entity.type
_entity.pdbx_description
1 polymer ?
#
loop_
_entity_poly.entity_id
_entity_poly.type
_entity_poly.pdbx_seq_one_letter_code
_entity_poly.pdbx_strand_id
1 'polypeptide(L)'
;MKPNEALTLEAFLVALAQLDTSLPSDLLLGLRQVGEALAQRKAEAIDTIDTLVRRHSLLQRLYELACVTIQHYWFDDLRRLAAVPGANDVLEDFAAQVLATDDPQLTAQVQIERAAQREQPANLLDRMMQLLAKVADAIDTQTTALLRALERRPLTVENLCYVLQLSADQVRALVQYLLNAGYIGSTRSSIIRKLFLPWGRLNQAATLSTQQVTYDTPDYLTLTAKGHFHLHPFVTAERPESASP
;
A
#
# COMPACT_ATOMS: atom_id res chain seq x y z
N MET A 1 22.05 -0.64 -12.95
CA MET A 1 21.07 0.16 -12.20
C MET A 1 21.74 0.97 -11.09
N LYS A 2 21.41 2.26 -10.93
CA LYS A 2 21.79 3.08 -9.77
C LYS A 2 20.99 2.63 -8.52
N PRO A 3 21.47 2.86 -7.29
CA PRO A 3 20.73 2.48 -6.08
C PRO A 3 19.30 3.04 -6.02
N ASN A 4 19.09 4.26 -6.50
CA ASN A 4 17.76 4.88 -6.56
C ASN A 4 16.83 4.19 -7.57
N GLU A 5 17.38 3.69 -8.69
CA GLU A 5 16.60 2.98 -9.71
C GLU A 5 16.13 1.61 -9.19
N ALA A 6 16.96 0.92 -8.39
CA ALA A 6 16.59 -0.32 -7.71
C ALA A 6 15.46 -0.10 -6.71
N LEU A 7 15.59 0.92 -5.86
CA LEU A 7 14.55 1.32 -4.92
C LEU A 7 13.22 1.62 -5.65
N THR A 8 13.27 2.35 -6.77
CA THR A 8 12.09 2.63 -7.59
C THR A 8 11.42 1.34 -8.06
N LEU A 9 12.18 0.39 -8.57
CA LEU A 9 11.63 -0.86 -9.07
C LEU A 9 11.03 -1.74 -7.95
N GLU A 10 11.72 -1.83 -6.81
CA GLU A 10 11.25 -2.57 -5.64
C GLU A 10 9.97 -1.98 -5.06
N ALA A 11 9.94 -0.65 -4.85
CA ALA A 11 8.76 0.06 -4.38
C ALA A 11 7.58 -0.09 -5.35
N PHE A 12 7.85 -0.09 -6.65
CA PHE A 12 6.85 -0.29 -7.69
C PHE A 12 6.24 -1.70 -7.64
N LEU A 13 7.06 -2.75 -7.52
CA LEU A 13 6.57 -4.13 -7.40
C LEU A 13 5.72 -4.33 -6.14
N VAL A 14 6.16 -3.78 -5.00
CA VAL A 14 5.37 -3.81 -3.76
C VAL A 14 4.04 -3.07 -3.94
N ALA A 15 4.07 -1.88 -4.55
CA ALA A 15 2.86 -1.11 -4.80
C ALA A 15 1.87 -1.85 -5.70
N LEU A 16 2.35 -2.56 -6.72
CA LEU A 16 1.51 -3.38 -7.59
C LEU A 16 0.87 -4.56 -6.85
N ALA A 17 1.64 -5.27 -6.02
CA ALA A 17 1.12 -6.39 -5.23
C ALA A 17 0.09 -5.96 -4.17
N GLN A 18 0.14 -4.69 -3.75
CA GLN A 18 -0.77 -4.10 -2.77
C GLN A 18 -2.04 -3.49 -3.38
N LEU A 19 -2.18 -3.49 -4.70
CA LEU A 19 -3.44 -3.10 -5.32
C LEU A 19 -4.49 -4.17 -5.02
N ASP A 20 -5.69 -3.74 -4.63
CA ASP A 20 -6.86 -4.59 -4.32
C ASP A 20 -7.98 -4.43 -5.36
N THR A 21 -7.82 -3.48 -6.29
CA THR A 21 -8.79 -3.17 -7.35
C THR A 21 -8.35 -3.68 -8.70
N SER A 22 -9.31 -4.01 -9.57
CA SER A 22 -9.01 -4.30 -10.97
C SER A 22 -8.32 -3.12 -11.66
N LEU A 23 -7.25 -3.40 -12.40
CA LEU A 23 -6.45 -2.38 -13.06
C LEU A 23 -7.21 -1.77 -14.25
N PRO A 24 -7.27 -0.42 -14.36
CA PRO A 24 -7.72 0.23 -15.58
C PRO A 24 -6.91 -0.24 -16.80
N SER A 25 -7.56 -0.31 -17.97
CA SER A 25 -6.92 -0.81 -19.19
C SER A 25 -5.73 0.05 -19.65
N ASP A 26 -5.75 1.36 -19.37
CA ASP A 26 -4.63 2.25 -19.66
C ASP A 26 -3.44 2.00 -18.73
N LEU A 27 -3.69 1.69 -17.46
CA LEU A 27 -2.66 1.26 -16.52
C LEU A 27 -2.04 -0.06 -16.96
N LEU A 28 -2.85 -1.06 -17.34
CA LEU A 28 -2.36 -2.35 -17.86
C LEU A 28 -1.46 -2.17 -19.08
N LEU A 29 -1.85 -1.30 -20.02
CA LEU A 29 -1.02 -0.98 -21.19
C LEU A 29 0.31 -0.35 -20.77
N GLY A 30 0.27 0.60 -19.82
CA GLY A 30 1.47 1.23 -19.28
C GLY A 30 2.41 0.24 -18.59
N LEU A 31 1.86 -0.72 -17.82
CA LEU A 31 2.65 -1.78 -17.17
C LEU A 31 3.35 -2.67 -18.18
N ARG A 32 2.66 -3.06 -19.25
CA ARG A 32 3.25 -3.85 -20.34
C ARG A 32 4.38 -3.08 -21.04
N GLN A 33 4.19 -1.79 -21.29
CA GLN A 33 5.24 -0.93 -21.86
C GLN A 33 6.47 -0.85 -20.94
N VAL A 34 6.28 -0.74 -19.61
CA VAL A 34 7.38 -0.81 -18.65
C VAL A 34 8.08 -2.17 -18.71
N GLY A 35 7.33 -3.28 -18.75
CA GLY A 35 7.90 -4.63 -18.86
C GLY A 35 8.74 -4.82 -20.13
N GLU A 36 8.25 -4.36 -21.28
CA GLU A 36 8.99 -4.36 -22.54
C GLU A 36 10.24 -3.47 -22.47
N ALA A 37 10.13 -2.29 -21.86
CA ALA A 37 11.25 -1.38 -21.67
C ALA A 37 12.30 -1.97 -20.74
N LEU A 38 11.93 -2.69 -19.68
CA LEU A 38 12.90 -3.37 -18.81
C LEU A 38 13.67 -4.46 -19.56
N ALA A 39 12.98 -5.20 -20.44
CA ALA A 39 13.60 -6.26 -21.23
C ALA A 39 14.57 -5.72 -22.31
N GLN A 40 14.35 -4.50 -22.82
CA GLN A 40 15.12 -3.95 -23.95
C GLN A 40 16.06 -2.79 -23.57
N ARG A 41 15.57 -1.84 -22.76
CA ARG A 41 16.18 -0.53 -22.48
C ARG A 41 15.92 -0.09 -21.02
N LYS A 42 16.63 -0.72 -20.10
CA LYS A 42 16.49 -0.57 -18.63
C LYS A 42 16.35 0.88 -18.13
N ALA A 43 17.12 1.83 -18.66
CA ALA A 43 17.04 3.23 -18.24
C ALA A 43 15.71 3.91 -18.60
N GLU A 44 15.17 3.64 -19.79
CA GLU A 44 13.88 4.20 -20.24
C GLU A 44 12.71 3.66 -19.41
N ALA A 45 12.84 2.44 -18.88
CA ALA A 45 11.82 1.83 -18.03
C ALA A 45 11.60 2.60 -16.73
N ILE A 46 12.67 3.09 -16.09
CA ILE A 46 12.58 3.83 -14.82
C ILE A 46 11.83 5.16 -15.02
N ASP A 47 12.12 5.89 -16.08
CA ASP A 47 11.41 7.14 -16.42
C ASP A 47 9.93 6.88 -16.74
N THR A 48 9.66 5.74 -17.39
CA THR A 48 8.30 5.29 -17.69
C THR A 48 7.54 4.92 -16.41
N ILE A 49 8.20 4.28 -15.43
CA ILE A 49 7.63 4.00 -14.11
C ILE A 49 7.21 5.30 -13.41
N ASP A 50 8.10 6.31 -13.31
CA ASP A 50 7.76 7.59 -12.67
C ASP A 50 6.56 8.26 -13.33
N THR A 51 6.52 8.26 -14.67
CA THR A 51 5.40 8.81 -15.44
C THR A 51 4.09 8.06 -15.17
N LEU A 52 4.14 6.72 -15.16
CA LEU A 52 2.98 5.86 -14.93
C LEU A 52 2.44 6.03 -13.50
N VAL A 53 3.33 6.00 -12.51
CA VAL A 53 3.02 6.18 -11.09
C VAL A 53 2.30 7.51 -10.87
N ARG A 54 2.81 8.63 -11.41
CA ARG A 54 2.18 9.95 -11.28
C ARG A 54 0.82 10.08 -11.94
N ARG A 55 0.56 9.31 -13.00
CA ARG A 55 -0.72 9.34 -13.73
C ARG A 55 -1.84 8.66 -12.94
N HIS A 56 -1.50 7.69 -12.08
CA HIS A 56 -2.47 6.89 -11.35
C HIS A 56 -2.38 7.12 -9.84
N SER A 57 -3.29 7.96 -9.31
CA SER A 57 -3.21 8.44 -7.91
C SER A 57 -3.17 7.36 -6.82
N LEU A 58 -3.81 6.21 -7.03
CA LEU A 58 -3.76 5.09 -6.08
C LEU A 58 -2.37 4.43 -6.09
N LEU A 59 -1.87 4.10 -7.28
CA LEU A 59 -0.54 3.53 -7.49
C LEU A 59 0.55 4.48 -6.97
N GLN A 60 0.42 5.80 -7.21
CA GLN A 60 1.33 6.81 -6.67
C GLN A 60 1.50 6.69 -5.16
N ARG A 61 0.40 6.57 -4.43
CA ARG A 61 0.43 6.56 -2.97
C ARG A 61 0.98 5.25 -2.42
N LEU A 62 0.60 4.13 -3.01
CA LEU A 62 1.17 2.83 -2.66
C LEU A 62 2.67 2.80 -2.93
N TYR A 63 3.11 3.40 -4.04
CA TYR A 63 4.52 3.56 -4.37
C TYR A 63 5.26 4.46 -3.38
N GLU A 64 4.71 5.62 -3.01
CA GLU A 64 5.29 6.52 -2.01
C GLU A 64 5.37 5.84 -0.63
N LEU A 65 4.32 5.12 -0.24
CA LEU A 65 4.28 4.36 1.01
C LEU A 65 5.31 3.23 1.00
N ALA A 66 5.44 2.49 -0.10
CA ALA A 66 6.46 1.46 -0.27
C ALA A 66 7.87 2.07 -0.20
N CYS A 67 8.12 3.19 -0.88
CA CYS A 67 9.39 3.92 -0.81
C CYS A 67 9.79 4.25 0.63
N VAL A 68 8.89 4.88 1.39
CA VAL A 68 9.17 5.29 2.77
C VAL A 68 9.37 4.07 3.67
N THR A 69 8.55 3.03 3.51
CA THR A 69 8.64 1.80 4.31
C THR A 69 9.96 1.08 4.04
N ILE A 70 10.36 0.97 2.77
CA ILE A 70 11.65 0.41 2.34
C ILE A 70 12.82 1.19 2.95
N GLN A 71 12.83 2.51 2.80
CA GLN A 71 13.91 3.36 3.30
C GLN A 71 14.07 3.29 4.83
N HIS A 72 12.99 3.06 5.56
CA HIS A 72 13.02 3.04 7.01
C HIS A 72 13.54 1.72 7.59
N TYR A 73 13.00 0.57 7.14
CA TYR A 73 13.27 -0.70 7.79
C TYR A 73 14.34 -1.54 7.10
N TRP A 74 14.55 -1.38 5.80
CA TRP A 74 15.34 -2.34 5.03
C TRP A 74 16.35 -1.70 4.09
N PHE A 75 16.61 -0.39 4.22
CA PHE A 75 17.58 0.29 3.36
C PHE A 75 18.96 -0.37 3.41
N ASP A 76 19.44 -0.74 4.60
CA ASP A 76 20.76 -1.37 4.75
C ASP A 76 20.79 -2.79 4.18
N ASP A 77 19.74 -3.58 4.38
CA ASP A 77 19.67 -4.95 3.88
C ASP A 77 19.50 -5.00 2.36
N LEU A 78 18.67 -4.13 1.79
CA LEU A 78 18.51 -3.99 0.35
C LEU A 78 19.76 -3.43 -0.29
N ARG A 79 20.43 -2.46 0.33
CA ARG A 79 21.72 -1.95 -0.15
C ARG A 79 22.80 -3.03 -0.13
N ARG A 80 22.80 -3.91 0.86
CA ARG A 80 23.71 -5.07 0.90
C ARG A 80 23.39 -6.07 -0.21
N LEU A 81 22.12 -6.32 -0.52
CA LEU A 81 21.73 -7.18 -1.63
C LEU A 81 22.05 -6.55 -2.99
N ALA A 82 21.78 -5.26 -3.18
CA ALA A 82 22.10 -4.52 -4.40
C ALA A 82 23.61 -4.44 -4.66
N ALA A 83 24.45 -4.60 -3.62
CA ALA A 83 25.90 -4.71 -3.76
C ALA A 83 26.37 -6.09 -4.27
N VAL A 84 25.50 -7.11 -4.27
CA VAL A 84 25.83 -8.42 -4.83
C VAL A 84 25.87 -8.33 -6.36
N PRO A 85 26.94 -8.78 -7.02
CA PRO A 85 27.04 -8.76 -8.48
C PRO A 85 25.84 -9.49 -9.14
N GLY A 86 25.19 -8.83 -10.09
CA GLY A 86 24.02 -9.37 -10.80
C GLY A 86 22.68 -9.26 -10.06
N ALA A 87 22.63 -8.74 -8.82
CA ALA A 87 21.37 -8.57 -8.09
C ALA A 87 20.35 -7.71 -8.84
N ASN A 88 20.83 -6.60 -9.39
CA ASN A 88 19.99 -5.68 -10.16
C ASN A 88 19.46 -6.33 -11.44
N ASP A 89 20.29 -7.10 -12.15
CA ASP A 89 19.85 -7.79 -13.37
C ASP A 89 18.78 -8.84 -13.05
N VAL A 90 18.96 -9.60 -11.96
CA VAL A 90 17.97 -10.58 -11.49
C VAL A 90 16.63 -9.93 -11.13
N LEU A 91 16.67 -8.78 -10.45
CA LEU A 91 15.45 -8.03 -10.12
C LEU A 91 14.77 -7.45 -11.36
N GLU A 92 15.55 -6.89 -12.29
CA GLU A 92 15.03 -6.32 -13.55
C GLU A 92 14.39 -7.41 -14.43
N ASP A 93 15.05 -8.56 -14.58
CA ASP A 93 14.52 -9.70 -15.33
C ASP A 93 13.23 -10.23 -14.71
N PHE A 94 13.19 -10.32 -13.37
CA PHE A 94 11.98 -10.69 -12.65
C PHE A 94 10.85 -9.67 -12.85
N ALA A 95 11.14 -8.38 -12.70
CA ALA A 95 10.15 -7.32 -12.88
C ALA A 95 9.61 -7.32 -14.33
N ALA A 96 10.47 -7.50 -15.32
CA ALA A 96 10.07 -7.64 -16.72
C ALA A 96 9.11 -8.82 -16.91
N GLN A 97 9.41 -9.98 -16.31
CA GLN A 97 8.53 -11.16 -16.36
C GLN A 97 7.17 -10.91 -15.71
N VAL A 98 7.15 -10.28 -14.52
CA VAL A 98 5.92 -9.96 -13.81
C VAL A 98 5.06 -8.99 -14.61
N LEU A 99 5.65 -7.95 -15.19
CA LEU A 99 4.93 -6.89 -15.92
C LEU A 99 4.46 -7.34 -17.31
N ALA A 100 5.06 -8.40 -17.87
CA ALA A 100 4.67 -8.98 -19.15
C ALA A 100 3.47 -9.93 -19.07
N THR A 101 3.00 -10.30 -17.87
CA THR A 101 1.86 -11.22 -17.73
C THR A 101 0.52 -10.56 -18.06
N ASP A 102 -0.52 -11.38 -18.23
CA ASP A 102 -1.88 -10.88 -18.44
C ASP A 102 -2.43 -10.16 -17.21
N ASP A 103 -2.02 -10.60 -16.02
CA ASP A 103 -2.37 -10.01 -14.73
C ASP A 103 -1.09 -9.74 -13.90
N PRO A 104 -0.44 -8.59 -14.10
CA PRO A 104 0.81 -8.26 -13.43
C PRO A 104 0.64 -8.09 -11.92
N GLN A 105 -0.54 -7.64 -11.47
CA GLN A 105 -0.87 -7.46 -10.05
C GLN A 105 -0.94 -8.81 -9.34
N LEU A 106 -1.78 -9.73 -9.83
CA LEU A 106 -1.90 -11.06 -9.24
C LEU A 106 -0.56 -11.81 -9.29
N THR A 107 0.19 -11.64 -10.38
CA THR A 107 1.52 -12.26 -10.50
C THR A 107 2.48 -11.72 -9.44
N ALA A 108 2.56 -10.39 -9.24
CA ALA A 108 3.39 -9.78 -8.23
C ALA A 108 3.00 -10.27 -6.82
N GLN A 109 1.70 -10.25 -6.51
CA GLN A 109 1.14 -10.69 -5.24
C GLN A 109 1.53 -12.14 -4.93
N VAL A 110 1.25 -13.07 -5.85
CA VAL A 110 1.54 -14.50 -5.66
C VAL A 110 3.03 -14.74 -5.46
N GLN A 111 3.91 -14.03 -6.16
CA GLN A 111 5.36 -14.21 -6.01
C GLN A 111 5.85 -13.69 -4.65
N ILE A 112 5.35 -12.54 -4.20
CA ILE A 112 5.68 -11.97 -2.90
C ILE A 112 5.17 -12.87 -1.77
N GLU A 113 3.92 -13.34 -1.85
CA GLU A 113 3.33 -14.27 -0.87
C GLU A 113 4.09 -15.60 -0.79
N ARG A 114 4.45 -16.17 -1.95
CA ARG A 114 5.27 -17.39 -2.01
C ARG A 114 6.62 -17.21 -1.36
N ALA A 115 7.25 -16.04 -1.52
CA ALA A 115 8.52 -15.75 -0.87
C ALA A 115 8.35 -15.59 0.65
N ALA A 116 7.25 -14.99 1.11
CA ALA A 116 6.92 -14.86 2.53
C ALA A 116 6.83 -16.23 3.24
N GLN A 117 6.32 -17.25 2.56
CA GLN A 117 6.11 -18.59 3.10
C GLN A 117 7.38 -19.45 3.15
N ARG A 118 8.49 -19.03 2.51
CA ARG A 118 9.74 -19.80 2.52
C ARG A 118 10.54 -19.50 3.77
N GLU A 119 10.91 -20.52 4.53
CA GLU A 119 11.77 -20.38 5.72
C GLU A 119 13.20 -19.98 5.36
N GLN A 120 13.72 -20.43 4.22
CA GLN A 120 15.09 -20.15 3.76
C GLN A 120 15.10 -19.80 2.26
N PRO A 121 15.74 -18.68 1.86
CA PRO A 121 15.84 -18.32 0.45
C PRO A 121 16.85 -19.22 -0.27
N ALA A 122 16.46 -19.84 -1.38
CA ALA A 122 17.33 -20.75 -2.12
C ALA A 122 18.29 -20.01 -3.07
N ASN A 123 17.93 -18.79 -3.46
CA ASN A 123 18.71 -17.96 -4.37
C ASN A 123 18.57 -16.46 -4.02
N LEU A 124 19.27 -15.62 -4.77
CA LEU A 124 19.27 -14.17 -4.57
C LEU A 124 17.88 -13.55 -4.77
N LEU A 125 17.15 -13.98 -5.81
CA LEU A 125 15.79 -13.50 -6.10
C LEU A 125 14.86 -13.80 -4.92
N ASP A 126 14.88 -15.01 -4.39
CA ASP A 126 14.08 -15.42 -3.24
C ASP A 126 14.35 -14.53 -2.03
N ARG A 127 15.63 -14.18 -1.79
CA ARG A 127 16.01 -13.30 -0.69
C ARG A 127 15.50 -11.87 -0.90
N MET A 128 15.51 -11.36 -2.13
CA MET A 128 14.93 -10.07 -2.46
C MET A 128 13.41 -10.09 -2.29
N MET A 129 12.73 -11.13 -2.80
CA MET A 129 11.29 -11.28 -2.66
C MET A 129 10.85 -11.46 -1.20
N GLN A 130 11.65 -12.12 -0.37
CA GLN A 130 11.41 -12.19 1.08
C GLN A 130 11.49 -10.80 1.72
N LEU A 131 12.39 -9.91 1.27
CA LEU A 131 12.41 -8.54 1.77
C LEU A 131 11.19 -7.76 1.29
N LEU A 132 10.79 -7.89 0.02
CA LEU A 132 9.56 -7.26 -0.49
C LEU A 132 8.31 -7.75 0.25
N ALA A 133 8.25 -9.04 0.59
CA ALA A 133 7.19 -9.61 1.40
C ALA A 133 7.12 -9.01 2.80
N LYS A 134 8.27 -8.77 3.44
CA LYS A 134 8.32 -8.08 4.72
C LYS A 134 7.87 -6.62 4.61
N VAL A 135 8.18 -5.95 3.51
CA VAL A 135 7.68 -4.58 3.25
C VAL A 135 6.16 -4.58 3.14
N ALA A 136 5.61 -5.49 2.33
CA ALA A 136 4.17 -5.65 2.16
C ALA A 136 3.47 -5.93 3.51
N ASP A 137 3.96 -6.93 4.25
CA ASP A 137 3.41 -7.30 5.56
C ASP A 137 3.49 -6.16 6.59
N ALA A 138 4.56 -5.36 6.56
CA ALA A 138 4.66 -4.20 7.44
C ALA A 138 3.64 -3.12 7.10
N ILE A 139 3.39 -2.86 5.81
CA ILE A 139 2.34 -1.91 5.37
C ILE A 139 0.97 -2.39 5.87
N ASP A 140 0.67 -3.68 5.74
CA ASP A 140 -0.59 -4.27 6.18
C ASP A 140 -0.75 -4.23 7.70
N THR A 141 0.31 -4.55 8.43
CA THR A 141 0.37 -4.49 9.89
C THR A 141 0.15 -3.06 10.38
N GLN A 142 0.84 -2.08 9.79
CA GLN A 142 0.69 -0.66 10.15
C GLN A 142 -0.70 -0.12 9.82
N THR A 143 -1.24 -0.51 8.67
CA THR A 143 -2.62 -0.20 8.26
C THR A 143 -3.62 -0.72 9.30
N THR A 144 -3.52 -2.01 9.64
CA THR A 144 -4.40 -2.65 10.64
C THR A 144 -4.26 -1.99 12.01
N ALA A 145 -3.04 -1.69 12.44
CA ALA A 145 -2.77 -1.02 13.71
C ALA A 145 -3.39 0.39 13.77
N LEU A 146 -3.26 1.17 12.69
CA LEU A 146 -3.86 2.49 12.56
C LEU A 146 -5.39 2.40 12.62
N LEU A 147 -6.01 1.50 11.85
CA LEU A 147 -7.45 1.31 11.84
C LEU A 147 -7.97 0.89 13.23
N ARG A 148 -7.29 -0.03 13.92
CA ARG A 148 -7.63 -0.43 15.31
C ARG A 148 -7.46 0.72 16.30
N ALA A 149 -6.49 1.60 16.11
CA ALA A 149 -6.33 2.79 16.95
C ALA A 149 -7.53 3.74 16.79
N LEU A 150 -7.99 3.93 15.55
CA LEU A 150 -9.14 4.78 15.23
C LEU A 150 -10.50 4.17 15.63
N GLU A 151 -10.60 2.84 15.67
CA GLU A 151 -11.77 2.14 16.20
C GLU A 151 -12.06 2.53 17.65
N ARG A 152 -11.02 2.69 18.47
CA ARG A 152 -11.16 3.02 19.89
C ARG A 152 -11.61 4.45 20.13
N ARG A 153 -11.10 5.39 19.32
CA ARG A 153 -11.45 6.82 19.39
C ARG A 153 -10.92 7.58 18.16
N PRO A 154 -11.49 8.75 17.83
CA PRO A 154 -10.90 9.65 16.84
C PRO A 154 -9.50 10.13 17.27
N LEU A 155 -8.53 10.14 16.35
CA LEU A 155 -7.14 10.54 16.62
C LEU A 155 -6.63 11.53 15.57
N THR A 156 -5.71 12.42 15.96
CA THR A 156 -4.96 13.25 15.03
C THR A 156 -3.74 12.49 14.49
N VAL A 157 -3.08 13.02 13.46
CA VAL A 157 -1.81 12.49 12.94
C VAL A 157 -0.75 12.41 14.06
N GLU A 158 -0.63 13.44 14.90
CA GLU A 158 0.31 13.45 16.02
C GLU A 158 0.05 12.33 17.03
N ASN A 159 -1.23 12.12 17.39
CA ASN A 159 -1.60 11.01 18.28
C ASN A 159 -1.27 9.65 17.64
N LEU A 160 -1.47 9.50 16.33
CA LEU A 160 -1.12 8.28 15.60
C LEU A 160 0.40 8.05 15.55
N CYS A 161 1.23 9.10 15.41
CA CYS A 161 2.68 8.97 15.51
C CYS A 161 3.09 8.36 16.85
N TYR A 162 2.50 8.83 17.95
CA TYR A 162 2.76 8.28 19.28
C TYR A 162 2.28 6.84 19.43
N VAL A 163 1.06 6.54 18.98
CA VAL A 163 0.45 5.20 19.12
C VAL A 163 1.17 4.15 18.27
N LEU A 164 1.55 4.50 17.05
CA LEU A 164 2.17 3.58 16.09
C LEU A 164 3.70 3.57 16.19
N GLN A 165 4.30 4.51 16.93
CA GLN A 165 5.75 4.73 17.01
C GLN A 165 6.38 4.95 15.62
N LEU A 166 5.66 5.65 14.75
CA LEU A 166 6.07 5.97 13.38
C LEU A 166 6.41 7.45 13.24
N SER A 167 7.19 7.79 12.21
CA SER A 167 7.46 9.18 11.86
C SER A 167 6.21 9.88 11.35
N ALA A 168 6.18 11.21 11.43
CA ALA A 168 5.06 12.00 10.92
C ALA A 168 4.81 11.75 9.42
N ASP A 169 5.87 11.54 8.65
CA ASP A 169 5.76 11.33 7.20
C ASP A 169 5.17 9.94 6.88
N GLN A 170 5.55 8.91 7.64
CA GLN A 170 4.95 7.57 7.54
C GLN A 170 3.46 7.59 7.88
N VAL A 171 3.11 8.23 9.01
CA VAL A 171 1.70 8.34 9.41
C VAL A 171 0.91 9.12 8.38
N ARG A 172 1.43 10.23 7.84
CA ARG A 172 0.76 10.99 6.78
C ARG A 172 0.56 10.15 5.52
N ALA A 173 1.56 9.39 5.08
CA ALA A 173 1.45 8.51 3.94
C ALA A 173 0.36 7.44 4.14
N LEU A 174 0.36 6.77 5.30
CA LEU A 174 -0.68 5.80 5.68
C LEU A 174 -2.07 6.42 5.75
N VAL A 175 -2.21 7.56 6.43
CA VAL A 175 -3.49 8.28 6.54
C VAL A 175 -3.99 8.67 5.16
N GLN A 176 -3.12 9.16 4.28
CA GLN A 176 -3.50 9.58 2.94
C GLN A 176 -3.89 8.39 2.06
N TYR A 177 -3.23 7.26 2.20
CA TYR A 177 -3.64 5.99 1.59
C TYR A 177 -5.05 5.59 2.05
N LEU A 178 -5.28 5.53 3.37
CA LEU A 178 -6.54 5.07 3.96
C LEU A 178 -7.73 6.01 3.73
N LEU A 179 -7.50 7.32 3.69
CA LEU A 179 -8.52 8.31 3.34
C LEU A 179 -9.04 8.07 1.92
N ASN A 180 -8.13 7.82 0.98
CA ASN A 180 -8.48 7.59 -0.42
C ASN A 180 -9.16 6.25 -0.65
N ALA A 181 -8.69 5.21 0.03
CA ALA A 181 -9.34 3.92 0.02
C ALA A 181 -10.71 3.95 0.72
N GLY A 182 -11.05 5.06 1.41
CA GLY A 182 -12.32 5.26 2.10
C GLY A 182 -12.43 4.47 3.40
N TYR A 183 -11.32 3.96 3.94
CA TYR A 183 -11.29 3.26 5.22
C TYR A 183 -11.40 4.21 6.41
N ILE A 184 -10.92 5.45 6.26
CA ILE A 184 -10.99 6.50 7.27
C ILE A 184 -11.57 7.78 6.67
N GLY A 185 -12.08 8.66 7.52
CA GLY A 185 -12.56 10.00 7.17
C GLY A 185 -11.94 11.07 8.07
N SER A 186 -12.03 12.33 7.66
CA SER A 186 -11.66 13.48 8.49
C SER A 186 -12.91 14.14 9.08
N THR A 187 -12.87 14.44 10.38
CA THR A 187 -13.89 15.20 11.08
C THR A 187 -13.25 16.40 11.78
N ARG A 188 -13.75 17.61 11.49
CA ARG A 188 -13.30 18.83 12.16
C ARG A 188 -13.80 18.88 13.61
N SER A 189 -13.00 19.45 14.50
CA SER A 189 -13.24 19.53 15.95
C SER A 189 -14.60 20.12 16.35
N SER A 190 -15.20 20.99 15.53
CA SER A 190 -16.54 21.55 15.78
C SER A 190 -17.68 20.54 15.66
N ILE A 191 -17.47 19.43 14.92
CA ILE A 191 -18.45 18.37 14.70
C ILE A 191 -18.34 17.28 15.76
N ILE A 192 -17.15 17.01 16.30
CA ILE A 192 -16.97 16.04 17.39
C ILE A 192 -17.71 16.49 18.66
N ARG A 193 -17.76 17.80 18.94
CA ARG A 193 -18.63 18.33 20.00
C ARG A 193 -20.11 18.03 19.78
N LYS A 194 -20.55 17.84 18.53
CA LYS A 194 -21.95 17.51 18.18
C LYS A 194 -22.23 16.00 18.17
N LEU A 195 -21.24 15.16 17.85
CA LEU A 195 -21.38 13.69 17.86
C LEU A 195 -21.46 13.10 19.27
N PHE A 196 -20.91 13.79 20.28
CA PHE A 196 -21.00 13.40 21.69
C PHE A 196 -22.13 14.10 22.47
N LEU A 197 -23.05 14.82 21.81
CA LEU A 197 -24.28 15.32 22.42
C LEU A 197 -25.39 14.26 22.25
N PRO A 198 -25.99 13.72 23.34
CA PRO A 198 -26.69 12.44 23.28
C PRO A 198 -28.06 12.43 22.58
N TRP A 199 -28.65 13.56 22.17
CA TRP A 199 -29.96 13.55 21.50
C TRP A 199 -30.12 14.70 20.50
N GLY A 200 -30.30 14.35 19.23
CA GLY A 200 -31.02 15.19 18.27
C GLY A 200 -30.22 15.65 17.06
N ARG A 201 -30.27 14.84 16.00
CA ARG A 201 -30.67 15.20 14.62
C ARG A 201 -29.92 14.32 13.61
N LEU A 202 -30.56 13.21 13.24
CA LEU A 202 -30.32 12.52 11.98
C LEU A 202 -30.63 13.50 10.82
N ASN A 203 -29.88 13.38 9.72
CA ASN A 203 -30.08 14.01 8.41
C ASN A 203 -29.32 15.31 8.14
N GLN A 204 -27.99 15.32 8.33
CA GLN A 204 -27.13 16.11 7.45
C GLN A 204 -26.17 15.15 6.75
N ALA A 205 -26.58 14.75 5.54
CA ALA A 205 -25.71 14.12 4.57
C ALA A 205 -24.50 15.05 4.38
N ALA A 206 -23.37 14.64 4.95
CA ALA A 206 -22.10 15.26 4.73
C ALA A 206 -21.77 15.13 3.24
N THR A 207 -21.98 16.20 2.50
CA THR A 207 -21.29 16.44 1.24
C THR A 207 -19.80 16.41 1.56
N LEU A 208 -19.20 15.24 1.34
CA LEU A 208 -17.75 15.01 1.27
C LEU A 208 -17.21 15.81 0.10
N SER A 209 -17.07 17.12 0.29
CA SER A 209 -16.24 17.92 -0.60
C SER A 209 -14.81 17.47 -0.38
N THR A 210 -14.24 16.79 -1.38
CA THR A 210 -12.83 16.46 -1.53
C THR A 210 -12.00 17.75 -1.67
N GLN A 211 -12.11 18.66 -0.71
CA GLN A 211 -11.17 19.77 -0.58
C GLN A 211 -9.83 19.16 -0.18
N GLN A 212 -8.77 19.52 -0.91
CA GLN A 212 -7.40 19.21 -0.54
C GLN A 212 -7.21 19.62 0.92
N VAL A 213 -7.16 18.63 1.81
CA VAL A 213 -6.96 18.85 3.24
C VAL A 213 -5.51 19.30 3.39
N THR A 214 -5.30 20.60 3.56
CA THR A 214 -4.04 21.12 4.07
C THR A 214 -3.89 20.64 5.51
N TYR A 215 -2.91 19.77 5.75
CA TYR A 215 -2.66 19.05 7.01
C TYR A 215 -2.26 19.94 8.21
N ASP A 216 -2.30 21.27 8.07
CA ASP A 216 -1.91 22.20 9.13
C ASP A 216 -3.01 22.43 10.19
N THR A 217 -4.24 21.99 9.92
CA THR A 217 -5.31 21.97 10.93
C THR A 217 -5.39 20.61 11.61
N PRO A 218 -5.52 20.55 12.96
CA PRO A 218 -5.65 19.30 13.71
C PRO A 218 -7.02 18.67 13.47
N ASP A 219 -7.18 18.09 12.29
CA ASP A 219 -8.33 17.30 11.91
C ASP A 219 -8.23 15.95 12.62
N TYR A 220 -9.34 15.54 13.25
CA TYR A 220 -9.44 14.22 13.83
C TYR A 220 -9.84 13.23 12.75
N LEU A 221 -9.11 12.13 12.69
CA LEU A 221 -9.39 11.01 11.82
C LEU A 221 -10.38 10.08 12.52
N THR A 222 -11.33 9.55 11.76
CA THR A 222 -12.37 8.66 12.23
C THR A 222 -12.46 7.43 11.34
N LEU A 223 -12.74 6.27 11.91
CA LEU A 223 -12.99 5.05 11.14
C LEU A 223 -14.31 5.16 10.36
N THR A 224 -14.33 4.79 9.08
CA THR A 224 -15.59 4.69 8.31
C THR A 224 -16.22 3.31 8.50
N ALA A 225 -17.44 3.10 8.00
CA ALA A 225 -18.03 1.77 7.93
C ALA A 225 -17.17 0.78 7.12
N LYS A 226 -16.57 1.23 6.00
CA LYS A 226 -15.65 0.39 5.20
C LYS A 226 -14.42 -0.02 6.01
N GLY A 227 -13.82 0.92 6.74
CA GLY A 227 -12.70 0.63 7.65
C GLY A 227 -13.07 -0.36 8.76
N HIS A 228 -14.25 -0.20 9.34
CA HIS A 228 -14.76 -1.12 10.34
C HIS A 228 -14.97 -2.54 9.78
N PHE A 229 -15.58 -2.69 8.61
CA PHE A 229 -15.75 -4.01 7.99
C PHE A 229 -14.44 -4.65 7.53
N HIS A 230 -13.44 -3.85 7.17
CA HIS A 230 -12.10 -4.36 6.89
C HIS A 230 -11.45 -4.97 8.13
N LEU A 231 -11.63 -4.37 9.31
CA LEU A 231 -11.14 -4.93 10.58
C LEU A 231 -11.94 -6.16 11.05
N HIS A 232 -13.22 -6.23 10.68
CA HIS A 232 -14.17 -7.27 11.09
C HIS A 232 -14.77 -7.94 9.87
N PRO A 233 -13.99 -8.74 9.11
CA PRO A 233 -14.53 -9.47 7.99
C PRO A 233 -15.64 -10.37 8.50
N PHE A 234 -16.83 -10.28 7.89
CA PHE A 234 -17.93 -11.15 8.24
C PHE A 234 -17.48 -12.59 7.99
N VAL A 235 -17.35 -13.38 9.06
CA VAL A 235 -17.27 -14.83 8.96
C VAL A 235 -18.65 -15.26 8.49
N THR A 236 -18.82 -15.35 7.18
CA THR A 236 -20.02 -15.95 6.59
C THR A 236 -19.98 -17.39 7.05
N ALA A 237 -20.75 -17.73 8.08
CA ALA A 237 -20.90 -19.11 8.52
C ALA A 237 -21.33 -19.90 7.29
N GLU A 238 -20.48 -20.82 6.83
CA GLU A 238 -20.83 -21.76 5.78
C GLU A 238 -22.16 -22.38 6.19
N ARG A 239 -23.21 -22.09 5.42
CA ARG A 239 -24.52 -22.68 5.65
C ARG A 239 -24.29 -24.17 5.50
N PRO A 240 -24.41 -25.00 6.57
CA PRO A 240 -24.15 -26.42 6.45
C PRO A 240 -25.05 -26.92 5.32
N GLU A 241 -24.44 -27.45 4.26
CA GLU A 241 -25.16 -28.12 3.19
C GLU A 241 -26.08 -29.12 3.87
N SER A 242 -27.37 -28.80 3.86
CA SER A 242 -28.40 -29.66 4.38
C SER A 242 -28.24 -31.00 3.67
N ALA A 243 -27.82 -32.00 4.42
CA ALA A 243 -27.81 -33.40 4.02
C ALA A 243 -29.15 -33.68 3.32
N SER A 244 -29.07 -33.91 2.01
CA SER A 244 -30.24 -34.32 1.24
C SER A 244 -30.63 -35.73 1.71
N PRO A 245 -31.93 -35.99 1.94
CA PRO A 245 -32.44 -37.29 2.39
C PRO A 245 -32.28 -38.39 1.33
#